data_AF-A0A953NGQ5-F1
#
_entry.id   AF-A0A953NGQ5-F1
#
_cell.length_a   1.000
_cell.length_b   1.000
_cell.length_c   1.000
_cell.angle_alpha   90.00
_cell.angle_beta   90.00
_cell.angle_gamma   90.00
#
_symmetry.space_group_name_H-M   'P 1'
#
loop_
_entity.id
_entity.type
_entity.pdbx_description
1 polymer ?
#
loop_
_entity_poly.entity_id
_entity_poly.type
_entity_poly.pdbx_seq_one_letter_code
_entity_poly.pdbx_strand_id
1 'polypeptide(L)'
;MATIDRDPEICKAKIEKRKLLLEKMHQENIEFLNNPALIREEDIPIDKKCSEPFCKLNNEEISLEDKKRNIIIRTMAIAATVLLLVTTLLIGTLIGSL
;
A
#
# COMPACT_ATOMS: atom_id res chain seq x y z
N MET A 1 -33.51 -14.43 6.57
CA MET A 1 -32.81 -14.25 7.86
C MET A 1 -31.82 -13.08 7.74
N ALA A 2 -32.31 -11.84 7.58
CA ALA A 2 -31.46 -10.66 7.30
C ALA A 2 -31.77 -9.44 8.19
N THR A 3 -32.60 -9.61 9.22
CA THR A 3 -33.11 -8.49 10.06
C THR A 3 -32.50 -8.44 11.46
N ILE A 4 -31.84 -9.51 11.93
CA ILE A 4 -31.31 -9.59 13.31
C ILE A 4 -29.87 -9.05 13.41
N ASP A 5 -29.10 -9.01 12.31
CA ASP A 5 -27.69 -8.59 12.31
C ASP A 5 -27.45 -7.07 12.19
N ARG A 6 -28.52 -6.26 12.15
CA ARG A 6 -28.42 -4.79 12.03
C ARG A 6 -28.91 -4.04 13.26
N ASP A 7 -29.04 -4.70 14.41
CA ASP A 7 -29.31 -4.01 15.65
C ASP A 7 -28.07 -3.17 16.06
N PRO A 8 -28.18 -1.83 16.12
CA PRO A 8 -27.07 -0.94 16.46
C PRO A 8 -26.44 -1.27 17.81
N GLU A 9 -27.21 -1.76 18.78
CA GLU A 9 -26.70 -2.07 20.13
C GLU A 9 -25.86 -3.34 20.12
N ILE A 10 -26.31 -4.38 19.41
CA ILE A 10 -25.56 -5.64 19.24
C ILE A 10 -24.27 -5.39 18.46
N CYS A 11 -24.34 -4.57 17.41
CA CYS A 11 -23.16 -4.18 16.63
C CYS A 11 -22.15 -3.41 17.47
N LYS A 12 -22.60 -2.47 18.31
CA LYS A 12 -21.75 -1.71 19.23
C LYS A 12 -21.02 -2.64 20.20
N ALA A 13 -21.74 -3.58 20.82
CA ALA A 13 -21.15 -4.57 21.72
C ALA A 13 -20.12 -5.48 21.03
N LYS A 14 -20.39 -5.91 19.78
CA LYS A 14 -19.43 -6.70 18.98
C LYS A 14 -18.16 -5.91 18.65
N ILE A 15 -18.31 -4.62 18.29
CA ILE A 15 -17.18 -3.73 18.00
C ILE A 15 -16.34 -3.52 19.25
N GLU A 16 -16.96 -3.27 20.39
CA GLU A 16 -16.28 -3.03 21.67
C GLU A 16 -15.50 -4.27 22.12
N LYS A 17 -16.09 -5.46 22.01
CA LYS A 17 -15.37 -6.73 22.26
C LYS A 17 -14.14 -6.90 21.37
N ARG A 18 -14.25 -6.53 20.08
CA ARG A 18 -13.11 -6.60 19.14
C ARG A 18 -12.03 -5.59 19.50
N LYS A 19 -12.39 -4.37 19.91
CA LYS A 19 -11.42 -3.36 20.35
C LYS A 19 -10.62 -3.85 21.56
N LEU A 20 -11.30 -4.38 22.58
CA LEU A 20 -10.66 -4.94 23.76
C LEU A 20 -9.72 -6.10 23.43
N LEU A 21 -10.11 -6.98 22.49
CA LEU A 21 -9.24 -8.07 22.04
C LEU A 21 -7.99 -7.53 21.34
N LEU A 22 -8.14 -6.53 20.46
CA LEU A 22 -7.01 -5.93 19.75
C LEU A 22 -6.06 -5.21 20.70
N GLU A 23 -6.57 -4.50 21.70
CA GLU A 23 -5.77 -3.87 22.74
C GLU A 23 -4.96 -4.91 23.54
N LYS A 24 -5.60 -6.02 23.93
CA LYS A 24 -4.93 -7.13 24.61
C LYS A 24 -3.81 -7.74 23.75
N MET A 25 -4.09 -8.06 22.49
CA MET A 25 -3.08 -8.61 21.58
C MET A 25 -1.93 -7.64 21.33
N HIS A 26 -2.21 -6.34 21.28
CA HIS A 26 -1.19 -5.32 21.13
C HIS A 26 -0.25 -5.27 22.34
N GLN A 27 -0.79 -5.33 23.56
CA GLN A 27 0.00 -5.39 24.78
C GLN A 27 0.85 -6.67 24.84
N GLU A 28 0.28 -7.82 24.52
CA GLU A 28 1.01 -9.09 24.44
C GLU A 28 2.17 -9.00 23.44
N ASN A 29 1.94 -8.43 22.25
CA ASN A 29 2.99 -8.23 21.25
C ASN A 29 4.11 -7.30 21.74
N ILE A 30 3.78 -6.21 22.44
CA ILE A 30 4.79 -5.33 23.04
C ILE A 30 5.63 -6.10 24.07
N GLU A 31 5.01 -6.91 24.92
CA GLU A 31 5.71 -7.73 25.90
C GLU A 31 6.61 -8.78 25.24
N PHE A 32 6.17 -9.42 24.15
CA PHE A 32 7.00 -10.35 23.38
C PHE A 32 8.21 -9.66 22.73
N LEU A 33 8.01 -8.47 22.16
CA LEU A 33 9.11 -7.70 21.54
C LEU A 33 10.12 -7.20 22.57
N ASN A 34 9.67 -6.83 23.77
CA ASN A 34 10.54 -6.37 24.86
C ASN A 34 11.31 -7.51 25.54
N ASN A 35 10.92 -8.77 25.33
CA ASN A 35 11.59 -9.95 25.88
C ASN A 35 12.21 -10.80 24.75
N PRO A 36 13.30 -10.34 24.11
CA PRO A 36 13.90 -10.99 22.95
C PRO A 36 14.45 -12.40 23.24
N ALA A 37 14.60 -12.79 24.51
CA ALA A 37 14.99 -14.14 24.91
C ALA A 37 13.91 -15.22 24.67
N LEU A 38 12.65 -14.83 24.39
CA LEU A 38 11.57 -15.76 23.98
C LEU A 38 11.47 -15.95 22.47
N ILE A 39 12.22 -15.21 21.66
CA ILE A 39 12.27 -15.40 20.21
C ILE A 39 13.14 -16.63 19.96
N ARG A 40 12.52 -17.75 19.56
CA ARG A 40 13.26 -18.93 19.13
C ARG A 40 14.12 -18.53 17.94
N GLU A 41 15.34 -19.07 17.82
CA GLU A 41 16.22 -18.79 16.68
C GLU A 41 15.53 -19.09 15.33
N GLU A 42 14.56 -20.01 15.35
CA GLU A 42 13.66 -20.41 14.26
C GLU A 42 12.67 -19.31 13.83
N ASP A 43 12.28 -18.43 14.75
CA ASP A 43 11.30 -17.34 14.55
C ASP A 43 11.97 -16.02 14.14
N ILE A 44 13.31 -15.98 14.09
CA ILE A 44 14.08 -14.84 13.58
C ILE A 44 13.98 -14.88 12.04
N PRO A 45 13.40 -13.85 11.39
CA PRO A 45 13.39 -13.80 9.93
C PRO A 45 14.83 -13.84 9.42
N ILE A 46 15.16 -14.88 8.63
CA ILE A 46 16.49 -15.12 8.04
C ILE A 46 16.93 -13.89 7.21
N ASP A 47 15.97 -13.12 6.70
CA ASP A 47 16.21 -11.89 5.98
C ASP A 47 15.59 -10.68 6.71
N LYS A 48 16.45 -9.80 7.23
CA LYS A 48 16.09 -8.42 7.62
C LYS A 48 15.62 -7.56 6.43
N LYS A 49 15.62 -8.09 5.21
CA LYS A 49 15.25 -7.39 3.98
C LYS A 49 13.89 -7.88 3.52
N CYS A 50 12.90 -7.04 3.74
CA CYS A 50 11.54 -7.26 3.29
C CYS A 50 11.49 -7.32 1.75
N SER A 51 11.29 -8.52 1.20
CA SER A 51 11.21 -8.77 -0.25
C SER A 51 9.82 -8.48 -0.84
N GLU A 52 8.82 -8.32 0.02
CA GLU A 52 7.44 -8.00 -0.30
C GLU A 52 7.30 -6.57 -0.87
N PRO A 53 6.61 -6.37 -2.01
CA PRO A 53 6.47 -5.06 -2.66
C PRO A 53 5.75 -4.02 -1.79
N PHE A 54 4.87 -4.45 -0.88
CA PHE A 54 4.16 -3.57 0.05
C PHE A 54 5.01 -3.09 1.22
N CYS A 55 6.11 -3.76 1.51
CA CYS A 55 7.00 -3.43 2.63
C CYS A 55 8.01 -2.33 2.27
N LYS A 56 8.18 -2.05 0.97
CA LYS A 56 9.01 -0.95 0.43
C LYS A 56 8.38 0.44 0.58
N LEU A 57 7.21 0.54 1.23
CA LEU A 57 6.55 1.84 1.44
C LEU A 57 7.18 2.69 2.54
N ASN A 58 8.02 2.11 3.41
CA ASN A 58 8.65 2.84 4.53
C ASN A 58 10.18 2.85 4.51
N ASN A 59 10.82 2.07 3.64
CA ASN A 59 12.28 2.10 3.50
C ASN A 59 12.64 2.96 2.29
N GLU A 60 13.27 4.11 2.56
CA GLU A 60 13.86 5.03 1.57
C GLU A 60 15.00 4.42 0.73
N GLU A 61 15.16 3.10 0.73
CA GLU A 61 16.18 2.36 -0.03
C GLU A 61 15.72 2.09 -1.48
N ILE A 62 15.25 3.13 -2.17
CA ILE A 62 15.19 3.06 -3.63
C ILE A 62 16.62 3.30 -4.13
N SER A 63 17.22 2.30 -4.78
CA SER A 63 18.50 2.43 -5.47
C SER A 63 18.49 3.68 -6.36
N LEU A 64 19.61 4.43 -6.39
CA LEU A 64 19.72 5.64 -7.21
C LEU A 64 19.42 5.37 -8.70
N GLU A 65 19.64 4.14 -9.15
CA GLU A 65 19.32 3.67 -10.49
C GLU A 65 17.80 3.60 -10.74
N ASP A 66 17.05 3.06 -9.77
CA ASP A 66 15.60 2.94 -9.85
C ASP A 66 14.91 4.31 -9.78
N LYS A 67 15.46 5.26 -9.01
CA LYS A 67 14.98 6.66 -9.00
C LYS A 67 15.13 7.32 -10.36
N LYS A 68 16.29 7.17 -11.02
CA LYS A 68 16.52 7.71 -12.37
C LYS A 68 15.61 7.08 -13.40
N ARG A 69 15.44 5.75 -13.35
CA ARG A 69 14.56 5.01 -14.24
C ARG A 69 13.11 5.47 -14.12
N ASN A 70 12.60 5.64 -12.89
CA ASN A 70 11.24 6.14 -12.67
C ASN A 70 11.05 7.57 -13.18
N ILE A 71 12.04 8.46 -13.02
CA ILE A 71 11.97 9.82 -13.57
C ILE A 71 11.92 9.77 -15.10
N ILE A 72 12.76 8.97 -15.75
CA ILE A 72 12.79 8.83 -17.22
C ILE A 72 11.47 8.27 -17.76
N ILE A 73 10.93 7.22 -17.12
CA ILE A 73 9.65 6.64 -17.54
C ILE A 73 8.53 7.68 -17.41
N ARG A 74 8.51 8.42 -16.30
CA ARG A 74 7.50 9.45 -16.05
C ARG A 74 7.59 10.59 -17.06
N THR A 75 8.79 11.06 -17.40
CA THR A 75 8.96 12.13 -18.40
C THR A 75 8.62 11.66 -19.81
N MET A 76 9.00 10.43 -20.20
CA MET A 76 8.60 9.86 -21.49
C MET A 76 7.08 9.69 -21.61
N ALA A 77 6.41 9.25 -20.54
CA ALA A 77 4.96 9.11 -20.53
C ALA A 77 4.26 10.46 -20.76
N ILE A 78 4.69 11.51 -20.05
CA ILE A 78 4.15 12.87 -20.21
C ILE A 78 4.35 13.35 -21.65
N ALA A 79 5.56 13.20 -22.18
CA ALA A 79 5.89 13.61 -23.56
C ALA A 79 5.00 12.88 -24.60
N ALA A 80 4.80 11.58 -24.43
CA ALA A 80 3.94 10.79 -25.31
C ALA A 80 2.48 11.27 -25.29
N THR A 81 1.92 11.56 -24.11
CA THR A 81 0.56 12.12 -24.01
C THR A 81 0.42 13.48 -24.68
N VAL A 82 1.40 14.37 -24.51
CA VAL A 82 1.38 15.68 -25.18
C VAL A 82 1.42 15.51 -26.70
N LEU A 83 2.28 14.63 -27.20
CA LEU A 83 2.38 14.35 -28.64
C LEU A 83 1.05 13.80 -29.20
N LEU A 84 0.37 12.95 -28.44
CA LEU A 84 -0.95 12.40 -28.80
C LEU A 84 -2.03 13.49 -28.89
N LEU A 85 -2.00 14.46 -27.97
CA LEU A 85 -2.93 15.60 -28.01
C LEU A 85 -2.68 16.50 -29.22
N VAL A 86 -1.41 16.79 -29.56
CA VAL A 86 -1.09 17.62 -30.73
C VAL A 86 -1.50 16.92 -32.02
N THR A 87 -1.21 15.62 -32.15
CA THR A 87 -1.57 14.85 -33.36
C THR A 87 -3.08 14.75 -33.56
N THR A 88 -3.85 14.53 -32.48
CA THR A 88 -5.31 14.50 -32.54
C THR A 88 -5.91 15.86 -32.91
N LEU A 89 -5.36 16.97 -32.40
CA LEU A 89 -5.77 18.32 -32.80
C LEU A 89 -5.51 18.58 -34.29
N LEU A 90 -4.31 18.23 -34.78
CA LEU A 90 -3.95 18.41 -36.19
C LEU A 90 -4.88 17.62 -37.13
N ILE A 91 -5.16 16.34 -36.79
CA ILE A 91 -6.09 15.51 -37.56
C ILE A 91 -7.50 16.12 -37.53
N GLY A 92 -7.96 16.60 -36.38
CA GLY A 92 -9.25 17.26 -36.25
C GLY A 92 -9.38 18.51 -37.14
N THR A 93 -8.32 19.33 -37.21
CA THR A 93 -8.31 20.51 -38.09
C THR A 93 -8.30 20.14 -39.57
N LEU A 94 -7.58 19.08 -39.96
CA LEU A 94 -7.55 18.60 -41.35
C LEU A 94 -8.91 18.08 -41.81
N ILE A 95 -9.59 17.27 -40.98
CA ILE A 95 -10.93 16.74 -41.30
C ILE A 95 -11.99 17.85 -41.29
N GLY A 96 -11.92 18.80 -40.35
CA GLY A 96 -12.85 19.94 -40.31
C GLY A 96 -12.62 20.98 -41.41
N SER A 97 -11.47 20.93 -42.08
CA SER A 97 -11.13 21.80 -43.22
C SER A 97 -11.42 21.19 -44.60
N LEU A 98 -11.81 19.90 -44.64
CA LEU A 98 -12.24 19.18 -45.84
C LEU A 98 -13.76 19.29 -46.01
#